data_AF-A0A2N2ZPE2-F1
#
_entry.id   AF-A0A2N2ZPE2-F1
#
_cell.length_a   1.000
_cell.length_b   1.000
_cell.length_c   1.000
_cell.angle_alpha   90.00
_cell.angle_beta   90.00
_cell.angle_gamma   90.00
#
_symmetry.space_group_name_H-M   'P 1'
#
loop_
_entity.id
_entity.type
_entity.pdbx_description
1 polymer ?
#
loop_
_entity_poly.entity_id
_entity_poly.type
_entity_poly.pdbx_seq_one_letter_code
_entity_poly.pdbx_strand_id
1 'polypeptide(L)'
;MKKLLFLSILILSIPAFSQNSEIKPYVDYLKKIEKKSAKDYILQQFQDHDIVILCERNHGDLSQYELIKEILNDEYFKKNVKNVFTEIGVINLYPEINIFLKTKGLDSIYVERKLNEFQRKASFWATWDNYNYHYLLRTIYDLNNNSENQISYFPSDVEFDWEKVKTSEEYTREQDFEIEPRDSLMAYNIINQYEKFKSKKNKKALIIMNYRHAFKIHTESDGLLNKNTTKYLFDYFGKRATNILISPIIFKKQYKDYAYSLIQNGKWDASFKYLDIENVGFDFSNNVFSKDNLDMWPNHVIYTYENAFDGFVFYRPIEEQKLVLGFPGLIPKDFEEEFMRRFEINQKYNENTSLLKKLENIEFRQAVIKELNTKRVKNHPNLDVLIETRDKYLND
;
A
#
# COMPACT_ATOMS: atom_id res chain seq x y z
N MET A 1 10.83 77.96 -25.28
CA MET A 1 11.57 76.71 -24.99
C MET A 1 10.58 75.64 -24.54
N LYS A 2 10.26 74.67 -25.42
CA LYS A 2 9.29 73.60 -25.17
C LYS A 2 9.99 72.47 -24.39
N LYS A 3 9.50 72.13 -23.19
CA LYS A 3 9.93 70.93 -22.46
C LYS A 3 9.13 69.74 -22.99
N LEU A 4 9.80 68.84 -23.72
CA LEU A 4 9.29 67.50 -23.98
C LEU A 4 9.38 66.69 -22.69
N LEU A 5 8.25 66.21 -22.19
CA LEU A 5 8.20 65.11 -21.22
C LEU A 5 8.30 63.81 -22.01
N PHE A 6 9.41 63.08 -21.86
CA PHE A 6 9.53 61.71 -22.33
C PHE A 6 8.92 60.80 -21.26
N LEU A 7 7.75 60.21 -21.56
CA LEU A 7 7.15 59.17 -20.73
C LEU A 7 7.71 57.82 -21.19
N SER A 8 8.72 57.31 -20.48
CA SER A 8 9.24 55.96 -20.65
C SER A 8 8.25 54.97 -20.05
N ILE A 9 7.45 54.33 -20.90
CA ILE A 9 6.64 53.17 -20.53
C ILE A 9 7.60 51.99 -20.34
N LEU A 10 7.94 51.69 -19.09
CA LEU A 10 8.61 50.45 -18.71
C LEU A 10 7.57 49.33 -18.83
N ILE A 11 7.55 48.62 -19.96
CA ILE A 11 6.83 47.36 -20.07
C ILE A 11 7.61 46.36 -19.22
N LEU A 12 7.22 46.24 -17.94
CA LEU A 12 7.56 45.09 -17.12
C LEU A 12 6.88 43.89 -17.78
N SER A 13 7.63 43.19 -18.64
CA SER A 13 7.36 41.79 -18.96
C SER A 13 7.54 41.00 -17.67
N ILE A 14 6.52 41.00 -16.83
CA ILE A 14 6.34 39.94 -15.86
C ILE A 14 6.31 38.67 -16.71
N PRO A 15 7.22 37.71 -16.54
CA PRO A 15 6.97 36.38 -17.08
C PRO A 15 5.70 35.92 -16.38
N ALA A 16 4.57 36.10 -17.04
CA ALA A 16 3.39 35.35 -16.72
C ALA A 16 3.83 33.91 -16.97
N PHE A 17 4.20 33.21 -15.90
CA PHE A 17 4.24 31.76 -15.91
C PHE A 17 2.82 31.36 -16.29
N SER A 18 2.61 31.20 -17.59
CA SER A 18 1.41 30.60 -18.11
C SER A 18 1.34 29.24 -17.46
N GLN A 19 0.18 28.95 -16.88
CA GLN A 19 -0.04 27.66 -16.30
C GLN A 19 -0.26 26.69 -17.47
N ASN A 20 0.51 25.60 -17.51
CA ASN A 20 0.32 24.56 -18.52
C ASN A 20 -1.14 24.12 -18.57
N SER A 21 -1.74 24.25 -19.76
CA SER A 21 -3.17 24.02 -19.97
C SER A 21 -3.63 22.60 -19.63
N GLU A 22 -2.72 21.62 -19.67
CA GLU A 22 -3.03 20.22 -19.34
C GLU A 22 -3.25 19.98 -17.84
N ILE A 23 -2.60 20.77 -16.97
CA ILE A 23 -2.76 20.63 -15.50
C ILE A 23 -3.75 21.65 -14.91
N LYS A 24 -4.12 22.68 -15.69
CA LYS A 24 -5.03 23.73 -15.25
C LYS A 24 -6.33 23.21 -14.61
N PRO A 25 -7.05 22.23 -15.20
CA PRO A 25 -8.29 21.73 -14.60
C PRO A 25 -8.11 21.14 -13.20
N TYR A 26 -7.03 20.40 -12.97
CA TYR A 26 -6.70 19.78 -11.68
C TYR A 26 -6.33 20.84 -10.65
N VAL A 27 -5.49 21.82 -11.02
CA VAL A 27 -5.11 22.92 -10.13
C VAL A 27 -6.33 23.79 -9.78
N ASP A 28 -7.20 24.08 -10.74
CA ASP A 28 -8.43 24.85 -10.49
C ASP A 28 -9.35 24.12 -9.50
N TYR A 29 -9.41 22.79 -9.56
CA TYR A 29 -10.15 21.97 -8.59
C TYR A 29 -9.49 22.02 -7.21
N LEU A 30 -8.18 21.77 -7.12
CA LEU A 30 -7.43 21.75 -5.86
C LEU A 30 -7.45 23.10 -5.13
N LYS A 31 -7.58 24.22 -5.86
CA LYS A 31 -7.76 25.56 -5.27
C LYS A 31 -9.13 25.76 -4.61
N LYS A 32 -10.15 24.98 -4.99
CA LYS A 32 -11.55 25.14 -4.56
C LYS A 32 -11.96 24.19 -3.44
N ILE A 33 -11.35 23.02 -3.35
CA ILE A 33 -11.72 22.03 -2.33
C ILE A 33 -11.34 22.50 -0.93
N GLU A 34 -12.08 22.01 0.06
CA GLU A 34 -11.65 22.06 1.45
C GLU A 34 -10.39 21.18 1.59
N LYS A 35 -9.29 21.78 2.04
CA LYS A 35 -8.03 21.05 2.24
C LYS A 35 -8.06 20.33 3.59
N LYS A 36 -8.34 19.03 3.56
CA LYS A 36 -8.12 18.14 4.71
C LYS A 36 -6.82 17.39 4.52
N SER A 37 -6.06 17.18 5.59
CA SER A 37 -4.91 16.28 5.53
C SER A 37 -5.39 14.87 5.13
N ALA A 38 -4.50 14.05 4.55
CA ALA A 38 -4.78 12.66 4.21
C ALA A 38 -5.32 11.89 5.43
N LYS A 39 -4.68 12.08 6.61
CA LYS A 39 -5.10 11.48 7.88
C LYS A 39 -6.53 11.90 8.26
N ASP A 40 -6.79 13.20 8.28
CA ASP A 40 -8.09 13.72 8.75
C ASP A 40 -9.21 13.34 7.78
N TYR A 41 -8.95 13.34 6.48
CA TYR A 41 -9.87 12.84 5.47
C TYR A 41 -10.22 11.36 5.71
N ILE A 42 -9.21 10.49 5.87
CA ILE A 42 -9.42 9.06 6.16
C ILE A 42 -10.22 8.85 7.44
N LEU A 43 -9.87 9.57 8.53
CA LEU A 43 -10.59 9.47 9.80
C LEU A 43 -12.04 9.95 9.69
N GLN A 44 -12.29 11.00 8.89
CA GLN A 44 -13.64 11.49 8.66
C GLN A 44 -14.54 10.44 7.99
N GLN A 45 -14.00 9.61 7.09
CA GLN A 45 -14.80 8.59 6.41
C GLN A 45 -15.47 7.61 7.37
N PHE A 46 -14.89 7.37 8.54
CA PHE A 46 -15.50 6.54 9.59
C PHE A 46 -16.74 7.16 10.24
N GLN A 47 -17.11 8.41 9.94
CA GLN A 47 -18.36 9.01 10.42
C GLN A 47 -19.57 8.36 9.72
N ASP A 48 -19.45 8.13 8.41
CA ASP A 48 -20.52 7.59 7.57
C ASP A 48 -20.33 6.12 7.20
N HIS A 49 -19.12 5.59 7.36
CA HIS A 49 -18.75 4.23 6.98
C HIS A 49 -18.27 3.41 8.18
N ASP A 50 -18.57 2.12 8.17
CA ASP A 50 -18.03 1.16 9.13
C ASP A 50 -16.69 0.62 8.66
N ILE A 51 -16.51 0.48 7.36
CA ILE A 51 -15.33 -0.08 6.73
C ILE A 51 -14.66 1.00 5.89
N VAL A 52 -13.39 1.29 6.19
CA VAL A 52 -12.55 2.15 5.34
C VAL A 52 -11.42 1.30 4.80
N ILE A 53 -11.32 1.21 3.48
CA ILE A 53 -10.35 0.39 2.78
C ILE A 53 -9.29 1.32 2.16
N LEU A 54 -8.03 1.14 2.53
CA LEU A 54 -6.90 1.83 1.95
C LEU A 54 -6.27 0.97 0.86
N CYS A 55 -6.14 1.57 -0.31
CA CYS A 55 -5.34 1.08 -1.42
C CYS A 55 -3.87 1.44 -1.17
N GLU A 56 -3.08 0.44 -0.82
CA GLU A 56 -1.64 0.55 -0.69
C GLU A 56 -1.00 0.87 -2.06
N ARG A 57 0.04 1.70 -2.04
CA ARG A 57 0.86 2.01 -3.23
C ARG A 57 1.71 0.79 -3.62
N ASN A 58 2.88 0.69 -3.01
CA ASN A 58 3.84 -0.39 -3.18
C ASN A 58 4.11 -1.01 -1.82
N HIS A 59 4.17 -2.34 -1.72
CA HIS A 59 4.41 -3.03 -0.45
C HIS A 59 5.68 -2.58 0.29
N GLY A 60 6.71 -2.20 -0.44
CA GLY A 60 7.97 -1.72 0.14
C GLY A 60 7.91 -0.27 0.60
N ASP A 61 6.95 0.55 0.14
CA ASP A 61 6.91 1.97 0.48
C ASP A 61 6.50 2.16 1.94
N LEU A 62 7.47 2.55 2.78
CA LEU A 62 7.26 2.77 4.20
C LEU A 62 6.55 4.10 4.49
N SER A 63 6.61 5.07 3.57
CA SER A 63 6.03 6.39 3.80
C SER A 63 4.51 6.34 3.99
N GLN A 64 3.81 5.44 3.31
CA GLN A 64 2.36 5.23 3.55
C GLN A 64 2.09 4.60 4.93
N TYR A 65 3.01 3.79 5.46
CA TYR A 65 2.87 3.22 6.80
C TYR A 65 3.14 4.24 7.90
N GLU A 66 3.82 5.34 7.58
CA GLU A 66 3.91 6.51 8.46
C GLU A 66 2.57 7.23 8.54
N LEU A 67 1.87 7.43 7.42
CA LEU A 67 0.46 7.88 7.43
C LEU A 67 -0.44 6.93 8.22
N ILE A 68 -0.32 5.61 7.99
CA ILE A 68 -1.10 4.61 8.74
C ILE A 68 -0.78 4.72 10.24
N LYS A 69 0.49 4.86 10.63
CA LYS A 69 0.87 5.07 12.03
C LYS A 69 0.22 6.33 12.63
N GLU A 70 0.17 7.44 11.89
CA GLU A 70 -0.52 8.65 12.33
C GLU A 70 -2.02 8.40 12.55
N ILE A 71 -2.67 7.65 11.65
CA ILE A 71 -4.09 7.25 11.78
C ILE A 71 -4.29 6.37 13.02
N LEU A 72 -3.46 5.34 13.21
CA LEU A 72 -3.59 4.39 14.31
C LEU A 72 -3.34 5.05 15.68
N ASN A 73 -2.48 6.07 15.73
CA ASN A 73 -2.20 6.79 16.97
C ASN A 73 -3.31 7.79 17.35
N ASP A 74 -4.20 8.14 16.41
CA ASP A 74 -5.25 9.12 16.65
C ASP A 74 -6.25 8.67 17.73
N GLU A 75 -6.67 9.59 18.59
CA GLU A 75 -7.59 9.29 19.70
C GLU A 75 -8.96 8.83 19.20
N TYR A 76 -9.45 9.38 18.09
CA TYR A 76 -10.70 8.92 17.50
C TYR A 76 -10.56 7.48 17.01
N PHE A 77 -9.47 7.16 16.32
CA PHE A 77 -9.21 5.80 15.83
C PHE A 77 -9.13 4.80 16.99
N LYS A 78 -8.28 5.12 17.98
CA LYS A 78 -8.11 4.30 19.17
C LYS A 78 -9.40 4.16 19.92
N LYS A 79 -10.29 5.14 19.98
CA LYS A 79 -11.55 5.02 20.72
C LYS A 79 -12.64 4.25 19.95
N ASN A 80 -12.78 4.50 18.65
CA ASN A 80 -13.96 4.14 17.89
C ASN A 80 -13.74 3.08 16.80
N VAL A 81 -12.50 2.91 16.30
CA VAL A 81 -12.20 1.96 15.21
C VAL A 81 -11.51 0.72 15.76
N LYS A 82 -10.28 0.84 16.25
CA LYS A 82 -9.47 -0.22 16.88
C LYS A 82 -9.22 -1.50 16.08
N ASN A 83 -9.88 -1.76 14.96
CA ASN A 83 -9.70 -2.99 14.19
C ASN A 83 -8.96 -2.69 12.89
N VAL A 84 -7.87 -3.40 12.65
CA VAL A 84 -7.05 -3.28 11.44
C VAL A 84 -7.00 -4.63 10.75
N PHE A 85 -7.33 -4.66 9.47
CA PHE A 85 -7.17 -5.81 8.59
C PHE A 85 -6.11 -5.49 7.54
N THR A 86 -5.36 -6.50 7.11
CA THR A 86 -4.39 -6.36 6.01
C THR A 86 -4.49 -7.54 5.06
N GLU A 87 -4.18 -7.30 3.79
CA GLU A 87 -3.90 -8.36 2.82
C GLU A 87 -2.76 -9.24 3.32
N ILE A 88 -1.59 -8.65 3.61
CA ILE A 88 -0.41 -9.41 4.01
C ILE A 88 -0.61 -10.01 5.40
N GLY A 89 -0.18 -11.26 5.55
CA GLY A 89 -0.40 -12.07 6.74
C GLY A 89 -1.46 -13.14 6.48
N VAL A 90 -1.10 -14.39 6.73
CA VAL A 90 -2.01 -15.55 6.65
C VAL A 90 -2.99 -15.54 7.83
N ILE A 91 -4.26 -15.87 7.55
CA ILE A 91 -5.36 -15.75 8.54
C ILE A 91 -5.07 -16.54 9.82
N ASN A 92 -4.45 -17.71 9.76
CA ASN A 92 -4.16 -18.56 10.92
C ASN A 92 -3.20 -17.93 11.94
N LEU A 93 -2.51 -16.83 11.63
CA LEU A 93 -1.67 -16.11 12.59
C LEU A 93 -2.44 -15.15 13.52
N TYR A 94 -3.68 -14.77 13.18
CA TYR A 94 -4.40 -13.74 13.94
C TYR A 94 -4.50 -14.01 15.45
N PRO A 95 -4.71 -15.25 15.96
CA PRO A 95 -4.87 -15.47 17.39
C PRO A 95 -3.58 -15.16 18.16
N GLU A 96 -2.45 -15.71 17.71
CA GLU A 96 -1.15 -15.52 18.37
C GLU A 96 -0.72 -14.06 18.31
N ILE A 97 -0.88 -13.41 17.14
CA ILE A 97 -0.55 -12.00 16.97
C ILE A 97 -1.35 -11.14 17.95
N ASN A 98 -2.67 -11.34 18.08
CA ASN A 98 -3.47 -10.50 18.99
C ASN A 98 -3.15 -10.74 20.47
N ILE A 99 -2.83 -11.97 20.86
CA ILE A 99 -2.36 -12.24 22.24
C ILE A 99 -1.08 -11.46 22.50
N PHE A 100 -0.11 -11.54 21.58
CA PHE A 100 1.15 -10.81 21.68
C PHE A 100 0.94 -9.28 21.71
N LEU A 101 0.23 -8.73 20.73
CA LEU A 101 0.01 -7.28 20.57
C LEU A 101 -0.76 -6.65 21.74
N LYS A 102 -1.49 -7.44 22.53
CA LYS A 102 -2.26 -6.95 23.69
C LYS A 102 -1.56 -7.18 25.02
N THR A 103 -0.46 -7.92 25.04
CA THR A 103 0.32 -8.17 26.25
C THR A 103 1.27 -7.01 26.52
N LYS A 104 1.05 -6.30 27.63
CA LYS A 104 1.86 -5.13 28.02
C LYS A 104 3.16 -5.53 28.73
N GLY A 105 4.16 -4.66 28.66
CA GLY A 105 5.39 -4.74 29.46
C GLY A 105 6.32 -5.91 29.10
N LEU A 106 6.28 -6.37 27.85
CA LEU A 106 7.21 -7.40 27.39
C LEU A 106 8.62 -6.82 27.20
N ASP A 107 9.62 -7.67 27.41
CA ASP A 107 11.02 -7.35 27.14
C ASP A 107 11.24 -6.99 25.65
N SER A 108 12.04 -5.96 25.38
CA SER A 108 12.23 -5.46 24.01
C SER A 108 12.91 -6.46 23.08
N ILE A 109 13.82 -7.31 23.58
CA ILE A 109 14.49 -8.33 22.77
C ILE A 109 13.47 -9.42 22.43
N TYR A 110 12.61 -9.79 23.38
CA TYR A 110 11.50 -10.71 23.13
C TYR A 110 10.53 -10.17 22.09
N VAL A 111 10.14 -8.89 22.20
CA VAL A 111 9.25 -8.20 21.25
C VAL A 111 9.81 -8.28 19.84
N GLU A 112 11.06 -7.86 19.63
CA GLU A 112 11.71 -7.90 18.31
C GLU A 112 11.78 -9.32 17.74
N ARG A 113 12.17 -10.30 18.55
CA ARG A 113 12.23 -11.70 18.11
C ARG A 113 10.86 -12.22 17.66
N LYS A 114 9.80 -11.89 18.40
CA LYS A 114 8.42 -12.29 18.06
C LYS A 114 7.90 -11.60 16.82
N LEU A 115 8.15 -10.31 16.65
CA LEU A 115 7.80 -9.58 15.43
C LEU A 115 8.48 -10.17 14.19
N ASN A 116 9.76 -10.54 14.31
CA ASN A 116 10.49 -11.20 13.22
C ASN A 116 9.95 -12.61 12.93
N GLU A 117 9.51 -13.34 13.97
CA GLU A 117 8.84 -14.62 13.80
C GLU A 117 7.54 -14.48 12.99
N PHE A 118 6.70 -13.49 13.34
CA PHE A 118 5.47 -13.22 12.59
C PHE A 118 5.77 -12.83 11.13
N GLN A 119 6.77 -11.98 10.88
CA GLN A 119 7.19 -11.64 9.52
C GLN A 119 7.53 -12.89 8.69
N ARG A 120 8.30 -13.83 9.25
CA ARG A 120 8.70 -15.07 8.56
C ARG A 120 7.53 -16.03 8.31
N LYS A 121 6.46 -15.92 9.10
CA LYS A 121 5.25 -16.74 8.97
C LYS A 121 4.16 -16.04 8.15
N ALA A 122 4.35 -14.78 7.77
CA ALA A 122 3.28 -13.93 7.22
C ALA A 122 2.80 -14.33 5.81
N SER A 123 3.52 -15.19 5.09
CA SER A 123 3.18 -15.53 3.71
C SER A 123 3.51 -16.98 3.37
N PHE A 124 2.86 -17.47 2.31
CA PHE A 124 3.24 -18.69 1.61
C PHE A 124 4.58 -18.56 0.85
N TRP A 125 5.06 -17.34 0.58
CA TRP A 125 6.44 -17.15 0.09
C TRP A 125 7.48 -17.56 1.14
N ALA A 126 8.71 -17.83 0.69
CA ALA A 126 9.81 -18.23 1.56
C ALA A 126 10.08 -17.24 2.71
N THR A 127 9.90 -15.94 2.44
CA THR A 127 9.79 -14.87 3.45
C THR A 127 9.12 -13.66 2.79
N TRP A 128 8.48 -12.82 3.61
CA TRP A 128 8.12 -11.45 3.23
C TRP A 128 9.30 -10.52 3.58
N ASP A 129 9.91 -9.86 2.61
CA ASP A 129 11.11 -9.04 2.84
C ASP A 129 10.80 -7.53 2.93
N ASN A 130 9.61 -7.10 2.55
CA ASN A 130 9.15 -5.73 2.79
C ASN A 130 9.03 -5.47 4.30
N TYR A 131 9.67 -4.38 4.78
CA TYR A 131 9.71 -4.05 6.20
C TYR A 131 8.36 -3.56 6.76
N ASN A 132 7.40 -3.27 5.87
CA ASN A 132 6.10 -2.71 6.20
C ASN A 132 5.32 -3.52 7.24
N TYR A 133 5.31 -4.84 7.13
CA TYR A 133 4.54 -5.73 8.01
C TYR A 133 5.11 -5.72 9.44
N HIS A 134 6.42 -5.92 9.59
CA HIS A 134 7.12 -5.77 10.88
C HIS A 134 6.87 -4.37 11.46
N TYR A 135 7.02 -3.32 10.66
CA TYR A 135 6.82 -1.94 11.12
C TYR A 135 5.39 -1.69 11.63
N LEU A 136 4.38 -2.22 10.94
CA LEU A 136 2.99 -2.12 11.33
C LEU A 136 2.72 -2.85 12.67
N LEU A 137 3.17 -4.10 12.79
CA LEU A 137 3.00 -4.87 14.02
C LEU A 137 3.73 -4.23 15.20
N ARG A 138 4.95 -3.73 14.99
CA ARG A 138 5.70 -2.97 16.00
C ARG A 138 4.94 -1.72 16.42
N THR A 139 4.42 -0.96 15.46
CA THR A 139 3.62 0.24 15.72
C THR A 139 2.40 -0.08 16.57
N ILE A 140 1.65 -1.13 16.22
CA ILE A 140 0.47 -1.55 16.98
C ILE A 140 0.86 -2.00 18.40
N TYR A 141 1.95 -2.76 18.56
CA TYR A 141 2.45 -3.17 19.86
C TYR A 141 2.77 -1.95 20.74
N ASP A 142 3.55 -1.00 20.24
CA ASP A 142 3.95 0.19 20.98
C ASP A 142 2.74 1.05 21.38
N LEU A 143 1.74 1.17 20.50
CA LEU A 143 0.48 1.88 20.81
C LEU A 143 -0.33 1.15 21.88
N ASN A 144 -0.49 -0.17 21.76
CA ASN A 144 -1.24 -0.99 22.71
C ASN A 144 -0.59 -1.07 24.08
N ASN A 145 0.73 -1.03 24.14
CA ASN A 145 1.48 -1.06 25.40
C ASN A 145 1.19 0.19 26.25
N ASN A 146 0.89 1.31 25.61
CA ASN A 146 0.65 2.61 26.25
C ASN A 146 -0.84 3.02 26.29
N SER A 147 -1.76 2.14 25.92
CA SER A 147 -3.18 2.47 25.76
C SER A 147 -4.09 1.44 26.43
N GLU A 148 -5.18 1.88 27.04
CA GLU A 148 -6.30 1.01 27.43
C GLU A 148 -7.21 0.66 26.24
N ASN A 149 -7.16 1.50 25.21
CA ASN A 149 -7.85 1.31 23.95
C ASN A 149 -6.93 0.57 22.97
N GLN A 150 -6.79 -0.74 23.18
CA GLN A 150 -5.91 -1.57 22.36
C GLN A 150 -6.51 -1.88 20.98
N ILE A 151 -5.68 -1.74 19.96
CA ILE A 151 -5.93 -2.10 18.57
C ILE A 151 -5.82 -3.61 18.41
N SER A 152 -6.76 -4.18 17.66
CA SER A 152 -6.77 -5.58 17.22
C SER A 152 -6.37 -5.66 15.76
N TYR A 153 -5.60 -6.68 15.42
CA TYR A 153 -5.00 -6.84 14.10
C TYR A 153 -5.40 -8.16 13.45
N PHE A 154 -5.83 -8.13 12.20
CA PHE A 154 -6.43 -9.26 11.51
C PHE A 154 -5.76 -9.47 10.14
N PRO A 155 -4.72 -10.32 10.05
CA PRO A 155 -4.25 -10.80 8.75
C PRO A 155 -5.40 -11.48 8.01
N SER A 156 -5.53 -11.25 6.71
CA SER A 156 -6.71 -11.68 5.94
C SER A 156 -6.41 -12.66 4.81
N ASP A 157 -5.13 -12.89 4.48
CA ASP A 157 -4.74 -13.83 3.43
C ASP A 157 -5.16 -15.27 3.76
N VAL A 158 -5.04 -16.14 2.76
CA VAL A 158 -5.31 -17.57 2.88
C VAL A 158 -4.48 -18.21 4.01
N GLU A 159 -5.03 -19.28 4.59
CA GLU A 159 -4.31 -20.08 5.60
C GLU A 159 -3.10 -20.75 4.94
N PHE A 160 -1.96 -20.70 5.61
CA PHE A 160 -0.76 -21.41 5.17
C PHE A 160 0.15 -21.73 6.37
N ASP A 161 0.87 -22.85 6.27
CA ASP A 161 1.80 -23.29 7.30
C ASP A 161 3.02 -24.01 6.71
N TRP A 162 4.18 -23.36 6.78
CA TRP A 162 5.45 -23.92 6.33
C TRP A 162 5.89 -25.17 7.11
N GLU A 163 5.33 -25.43 8.30
CA GLU A 163 5.60 -26.66 9.04
C GLU A 163 5.02 -27.89 8.34
N LYS A 164 3.92 -27.72 7.60
CA LYS A 164 3.22 -28.78 6.84
C LYS A 164 3.81 -29.02 5.45
N VAL A 165 4.62 -28.10 4.94
CA VAL A 165 5.20 -28.16 3.59
C VAL A 165 6.68 -28.51 3.67
N LYS A 166 7.06 -29.68 3.14
CA LYS A 166 8.44 -30.19 3.05
C LYS A 166 8.94 -30.34 1.61
N THR A 167 8.04 -30.49 0.63
CA THR A 167 8.41 -30.64 -0.79
C THR A 167 7.73 -29.63 -1.70
N SER A 168 8.16 -29.55 -2.97
CA SER A 168 7.52 -28.76 -4.02
C SER A 168 6.09 -29.22 -4.31
N GLU A 169 5.84 -30.53 -4.26
CA GLU A 169 4.52 -31.11 -4.56
C GLU A 169 3.52 -30.83 -3.43
N GLU A 170 3.99 -30.82 -2.18
CA GLU A 170 3.20 -30.33 -1.03
C GLU A 170 2.90 -28.84 -1.17
N TYR A 171 3.91 -28.04 -1.54
CA TYR A 171 3.72 -26.61 -1.77
C TYR A 171 2.66 -26.35 -2.85
N THR A 172 2.74 -27.02 -4.00
CA THR A 172 1.75 -26.90 -5.08
C THR A 172 0.32 -27.18 -4.60
N ARG A 173 0.11 -28.23 -3.79
CA ARG A 173 -1.22 -28.54 -3.23
C ARG A 173 -1.73 -27.45 -2.29
N GLU A 174 -0.86 -26.90 -1.46
CA GLU A 174 -1.23 -25.77 -0.59
C GLU A 174 -1.48 -24.47 -1.38
N GLN A 175 -0.99 -24.38 -2.63
CA GLN A 175 -1.32 -23.29 -3.56
C GLN A 175 -2.61 -23.53 -4.36
N ASP A 176 -3.44 -24.52 -4.04
CA ASP A 176 -4.72 -24.76 -4.75
C ASP A 176 -5.69 -23.56 -4.67
N PHE A 177 -5.48 -22.61 -3.76
CA PHE A 177 -6.16 -21.30 -3.78
C PHE A 177 -5.71 -20.39 -4.94
N GLU A 178 -4.73 -20.75 -5.75
CA GLU A 178 -4.47 -20.13 -7.05
C GLU A 178 -5.52 -20.60 -8.08
N ILE A 179 -6.23 -21.70 -7.80
CA ILE A 179 -7.34 -22.26 -8.58
C ILE A 179 -8.69 -21.65 -8.14
N GLU A 180 -8.93 -21.54 -6.82
CA GLU A 180 -10.03 -20.73 -6.25
C GLU A 180 -9.66 -19.23 -6.30
N PRO A 181 -10.59 -18.27 -6.39
CA PRO A 181 -10.18 -16.88 -6.44
C PRO A 181 -9.73 -16.41 -5.04
N ARG A 182 -8.43 -16.44 -4.72
CA ARG A 182 -7.79 -15.93 -3.47
C ARG A 182 -8.48 -14.69 -2.87
N ASP A 183 -8.90 -13.75 -3.72
CA ASP A 183 -9.68 -12.56 -3.35
C ASP A 183 -11.02 -12.83 -2.63
N SER A 184 -11.76 -13.86 -3.02
CA SER A 184 -13.00 -14.24 -2.36
C SER A 184 -12.72 -14.81 -0.96
N LEU A 185 -11.63 -15.57 -0.81
CA LEU A 185 -11.20 -16.11 0.49
C LEU A 185 -10.77 -14.99 1.42
N MET A 186 -10.00 -14.00 0.92
CA MET A 186 -9.66 -12.81 1.70
C MET A 186 -10.90 -12.03 2.15
N ALA A 187 -11.85 -11.80 1.23
CA ALA A 187 -13.10 -11.13 1.58
C ALA A 187 -13.91 -11.91 2.62
N TYR A 188 -14.02 -13.23 2.45
CA TYR A 188 -14.68 -14.13 3.40
C TYR A 188 -14.04 -14.09 4.78
N ASN A 189 -12.70 -14.13 4.85
CA ASN A 189 -11.95 -14.03 6.10
C ASN A 189 -12.26 -12.72 6.83
N ILE A 190 -12.23 -11.59 6.12
CA ILE A 190 -12.56 -10.27 6.67
C ILE A 190 -13.98 -10.24 7.21
N ILE A 191 -14.96 -10.61 6.38
CA ILE A 191 -16.39 -10.59 6.72
C ILE A 191 -16.65 -11.44 7.97
N ASN A 192 -16.12 -12.67 8.00
CA ASN A 192 -16.33 -13.58 9.10
C ASN A 192 -15.73 -13.10 10.42
N GLN A 193 -14.53 -12.51 10.38
CA GLN A 193 -13.92 -11.98 11.61
C GLN A 193 -14.65 -10.73 12.07
N TYR A 194 -15.06 -9.86 11.14
CA TYR A 194 -15.83 -8.66 11.45
C TYR A 194 -17.17 -9.00 12.12
N GLU A 195 -17.89 -10.02 11.64
CA GLU A 195 -19.19 -10.41 12.22
C GLU A 195 -19.09 -11.00 13.63
N LYS A 196 -17.91 -11.49 14.04
CA LYS A 196 -17.68 -11.95 15.42
C LYS A 196 -17.57 -10.80 16.44
N PHE A 197 -17.49 -9.55 15.99
CA PHE A 197 -17.41 -8.39 16.90
C PHE A 197 -18.72 -8.22 17.69
N LYS A 198 -18.66 -8.53 18.99
CA LYS A 198 -19.82 -8.58 19.90
C LYS A 198 -20.49 -7.23 20.17
N SER A 199 -19.77 -6.11 20.05
CA SER A 199 -20.29 -4.77 20.35
C SER A 199 -20.55 -3.98 19.08
N LYS A 200 -21.80 -3.55 18.88
CA LYS A 200 -22.18 -2.62 17.80
C LYS A 200 -21.42 -1.28 17.87
N LYS A 201 -20.93 -0.87 19.04
CA LYS A 201 -20.17 0.38 19.22
C LYS A 201 -18.73 0.31 18.69
N ASN A 202 -18.19 -0.89 18.42
CA ASN A 202 -16.82 -1.11 17.95
C ASN A 202 -16.79 -1.82 16.59
N LYS A 203 -17.86 -1.71 15.80
CA LYS A 203 -17.98 -2.32 14.46
C LYS A 203 -17.41 -1.37 13.40
N LYS A 204 -16.19 -0.86 13.60
CA LYS A 204 -15.46 -0.13 12.56
C LYS A 204 -14.11 -0.78 12.30
N ALA A 205 -13.69 -0.80 11.05
CA ALA A 205 -12.45 -1.45 10.65
C ALA A 205 -11.73 -0.68 9.54
N LEU A 206 -10.41 -0.51 9.74
CA LEU A 206 -9.49 -0.14 8.68
C LEU A 206 -9.04 -1.41 7.98
N ILE A 207 -9.10 -1.42 6.65
CA ILE A 207 -8.62 -2.54 5.83
C ILE A 207 -7.54 -2.00 4.90
N ILE A 208 -6.41 -2.67 4.81
CA ILE A 208 -5.29 -2.27 3.94
C ILE A 208 -5.08 -3.37 2.90
N MET A 209 -5.21 -3.01 1.62
CA MET A 209 -5.10 -3.92 0.49
C MET A 209 -4.12 -3.37 -0.54
N ASN A 210 -3.34 -4.22 -1.20
CA ASN A 210 -2.59 -3.83 -2.39
C ASN A 210 -3.52 -3.28 -3.47
N TYR A 211 -2.94 -2.48 -4.38
CA TYR A 211 -3.67 -1.76 -5.41
C TYR A 211 -4.74 -2.57 -6.16
N ARG A 212 -4.44 -3.82 -6.58
CA ARG A 212 -5.43 -4.66 -7.28
C ARG A 212 -6.58 -5.08 -6.37
N HIS A 213 -6.24 -5.56 -5.18
CA HIS A 213 -7.19 -6.08 -4.20
C HIS A 213 -8.09 -4.98 -3.62
N ALA A 214 -7.68 -3.71 -3.73
CA ALA A 214 -8.39 -2.52 -3.27
C ALA A 214 -9.48 -2.00 -4.24
N PHE A 215 -9.59 -2.53 -5.47
CA PHE A 215 -10.58 -2.07 -6.44
C PHE A 215 -12.00 -2.49 -6.03
N LYS A 216 -12.93 -1.53 -6.02
CA LYS A 216 -14.37 -1.78 -5.78
C LYS A 216 -15.12 -2.31 -7.03
N ILE A 217 -14.38 -2.70 -8.06
CA ILE A 217 -14.87 -3.34 -9.30
C ILE A 217 -14.07 -4.61 -9.56
N HIS A 218 -14.61 -5.54 -10.34
CA HIS A 218 -13.80 -6.57 -10.99
C HIS A 218 -13.16 -5.96 -12.24
N THR A 219 -11.92 -6.34 -12.53
CA THR A 219 -11.19 -5.89 -13.71
C THR A 219 -11.05 -7.05 -14.70
N GLU A 220 -10.70 -6.78 -15.94
CA GLU A 220 -10.45 -7.79 -16.97
C GLU A 220 -9.06 -7.59 -17.58
N SER A 221 -8.27 -8.63 -17.72
CA SER A 221 -6.99 -8.54 -18.43
C SER A 221 -6.88 -9.73 -19.37
N ASP A 222 -6.57 -9.47 -20.63
CA ASP A 222 -6.37 -10.52 -21.65
C ASP A 222 -7.56 -11.49 -21.77
N GLY A 223 -8.79 -10.97 -21.60
CA GLY A 223 -10.03 -11.74 -21.65
C GLY A 223 -10.37 -12.53 -20.38
N LEU A 224 -9.59 -12.39 -19.32
CA LEU A 224 -9.81 -13.04 -18.02
C LEU A 224 -10.33 -12.05 -16.98
N LEU A 225 -11.42 -12.43 -16.30
CA LEU A 225 -11.99 -11.67 -15.19
C LEU A 225 -11.09 -11.78 -13.95
N ASN A 226 -10.49 -10.66 -13.56
CA ASN A 226 -9.77 -10.48 -12.32
C ASN A 226 -10.75 -10.06 -11.23
N LYS A 227 -11.07 -11.01 -10.36
CA LYS A 227 -11.88 -10.76 -9.16
C LYS A 227 -11.05 -10.03 -8.11
N ASN A 228 -11.64 -9.08 -7.39
CA ASN A 228 -10.95 -8.22 -6.43
C ASN A 228 -11.66 -8.29 -5.08
N THR A 229 -10.88 -8.38 -3.99
CA THR A 229 -11.35 -8.53 -2.61
C THR A 229 -12.33 -7.42 -2.26
N THR A 230 -11.97 -6.18 -2.57
CA THR A 230 -12.78 -5.01 -2.24
C THR A 230 -14.13 -5.02 -2.93
N LYS A 231 -14.24 -5.51 -4.18
CA LYS A 231 -15.55 -5.69 -4.82
C LYS A 231 -16.46 -6.62 -4.02
N TYR A 232 -15.95 -7.75 -3.52
CA TYR A 232 -16.72 -8.64 -2.64
C TYR A 232 -17.11 -7.98 -1.32
N LEU A 233 -16.22 -7.17 -0.74
CA LEU A 233 -16.53 -6.40 0.46
C LEU A 233 -17.64 -5.37 0.19
N PHE A 234 -17.62 -4.66 -0.94
CA PHE A 234 -18.69 -3.74 -1.33
C PHE A 234 -20.02 -4.46 -1.56
N ASP A 235 -20.01 -5.66 -2.15
CA ASP A 235 -21.22 -6.47 -2.32
C ASP A 235 -21.85 -6.85 -0.98
N TYR A 236 -21.03 -7.10 0.05
CA TYR A 236 -21.50 -7.47 1.39
C TYR A 236 -21.86 -6.27 2.27
N PHE A 237 -21.00 -5.26 2.33
CA PHE A 237 -21.14 -4.11 3.22
C PHE A 237 -22.01 -3.01 2.62
N GLY A 238 -22.13 -2.94 1.30
CA GLY A 238 -22.81 -1.87 0.59
C GLY A 238 -22.26 -0.51 0.98
N LYS A 239 -23.16 0.45 1.25
CA LYS A 239 -22.81 1.82 1.67
C LYS A 239 -22.07 1.93 3.00
N ARG A 240 -21.91 0.82 3.75
CA ARG A 240 -21.10 0.82 4.98
C ARG A 240 -19.60 0.76 4.70
N ALA A 241 -19.21 0.47 3.46
CA ALA A 241 -17.81 0.48 3.04
C ALA A 241 -17.52 1.67 2.14
N THR A 242 -16.30 2.17 2.26
CA THR A 242 -15.68 3.09 1.31
C THR A 242 -14.23 2.68 1.06
N ASN A 243 -13.69 3.01 -0.11
CA ASN A 243 -12.30 2.78 -0.42
C ASN A 243 -11.57 4.03 -0.94
N ILE A 244 -10.32 4.16 -0.52
CA ILE A 244 -9.50 5.35 -0.70
C ILE A 244 -8.21 4.96 -1.41
N LEU A 245 -7.94 5.63 -2.52
CA LEU A 245 -6.68 5.53 -3.24
C LEU A 245 -5.61 6.40 -2.56
N ILE A 246 -4.52 5.80 -2.08
CA ILE A 246 -3.33 6.56 -1.71
C ILE A 246 -2.50 6.77 -2.97
N SER A 247 -2.14 8.01 -3.28
CA SER A 247 -1.44 8.45 -4.49
C SER A 247 -0.45 7.42 -5.05
N PRO A 248 -0.83 6.62 -6.05
CA PRO A 248 -0.10 5.41 -6.42
C PRO A 248 1.09 5.72 -7.32
N ILE A 249 1.96 4.71 -7.42
CA ILE A 249 2.86 4.53 -8.56
C ILE A 249 2.41 3.29 -9.31
N ILE A 250 2.47 3.33 -10.64
CA ILE A 250 2.06 2.21 -11.47
C ILE A 250 3.31 1.46 -11.89
N PHE A 251 3.36 0.15 -11.62
CA PHE A 251 4.37 -0.73 -12.20
C PHE A 251 3.81 -1.34 -13.48
N LYS A 252 4.28 -0.88 -14.64
CA LYS A 252 3.76 -1.32 -15.94
C LYS A 252 4.89 -1.72 -16.89
N LYS A 253 4.56 -2.62 -17.82
CA LYS A 253 5.46 -3.02 -18.88
C LYS A 253 5.72 -1.84 -19.82
N GLN A 254 6.98 -1.47 -19.98
CA GLN A 254 7.47 -0.52 -20.96
C GLN A 254 8.35 -1.26 -21.97
N TYR A 255 7.83 -1.47 -23.18
CA TYR A 255 8.49 -2.28 -24.22
C TYR A 255 8.84 -3.71 -23.75
N LYS A 256 10.14 -4.02 -23.61
CA LYS A 256 10.66 -5.34 -23.18
C LYS A 256 10.90 -5.43 -21.68
N ASP A 257 10.73 -4.34 -20.93
CA ASP A 257 11.04 -4.27 -19.50
C ASP A 257 9.84 -3.78 -18.69
N TYR A 258 9.91 -3.82 -17.36
CA TYR A 258 8.93 -3.23 -16.47
C TYR A 258 9.54 -2.02 -15.76
N ALA A 259 8.78 -0.93 -15.69
CA ALA A 259 9.22 0.28 -15.01
C ALA A 259 8.08 0.94 -14.25
N TYR A 260 8.44 1.73 -13.24
CA TYR A 260 7.48 2.56 -12.54
C TYR A 260 7.07 3.74 -13.41
N SER A 261 5.83 4.17 -13.29
CA SER A 261 5.27 5.36 -13.92
C SER A 261 4.28 6.06 -13.00
N LEU A 262 4.13 7.37 -13.18
CA LEU A 262 3.10 8.15 -12.50
C LEU A 262 1.75 7.98 -13.21
N ILE A 263 0.67 8.07 -12.45
CA ILE A 263 -0.70 8.11 -12.97
C ILE A 263 -0.91 9.34 -13.85
N GLN A 264 -1.75 9.19 -14.87
CA GLN A 264 -2.04 10.21 -15.86
C GLN A 264 -0.78 10.87 -16.42
N ASN A 265 0.27 10.05 -16.60
CA ASN A 265 1.60 10.46 -17.05
C ASN A 265 2.23 11.60 -16.22
N GLY A 266 1.88 11.73 -14.94
CA GLY A 266 2.45 12.74 -14.02
C GLY A 266 1.67 14.03 -13.89
N LYS A 267 0.51 14.17 -14.55
CA LYS A 267 -0.34 15.38 -14.46
C LYS A 267 -0.84 15.64 -13.05
N TRP A 268 -1.23 14.59 -12.32
CA TRP A 268 -1.73 14.71 -10.95
C TRP A 268 -0.61 15.21 -10.03
N ASP A 269 0.54 14.52 -10.01
CA ASP A 269 1.74 14.93 -9.25
C ASP A 269 2.18 16.36 -9.58
N ALA A 270 2.14 16.76 -10.86
CA ALA A 270 2.50 18.12 -11.27
C ALA A 270 1.52 19.14 -10.71
N SER A 271 0.23 18.82 -10.65
CA SER A 271 -0.79 19.70 -10.08
C SER A 271 -0.62 19.91 -8.58
N PHE A 272 -0.24 18.87 -7.85
CA PHE A 272 0.11 18.97 -6.43
C PHE A 272 1.38 19.80 -6.22
N LYS A 273 2.44 19.52 -7.00
CA LYS A 273 3.71 20.28 -6.94
C LYS A 273 3.54 21.75 -7.30
N TYR A 274 2.73 22.07 -8.33
CA TYR A 274 2.45 23.46 -8.73
C TYR A 274 1.83 24.28 -7.60
N LEU A 275 1.06 23.64 -6.71
CA LEU A 275 0.37 24.27 -5.59
C LEU A 275 1.09 24.11 -4.25
N ASP A 276 2.28 23.48 -4.23
CA ASP A 276 3.01 23.15 -3.01
C ASP A 276 2.16 22.34 -2.01
N ILE A 277 1.42 21.35 -2.55
CA ILE A 277 0.58 20.44 -1.76
C ILE A 277 1.31 19.11 -1.58
N GLU A 278 1.59 18.75 -0.33
CA GLU A 278 2.24 17.47 0.01
C GLU A 278 1.32 16.51 0.77
N ASN A 279 0.18 17.01 1.26
CA ASN A 279 -0.72 16.25 2.11
C ASN A 279 -2.16 16.74 1.94
N VAL A 280 -3.01 15.98 1.25
CA VAL A 280 -4.43 16.31 1.08
C VAL A 280 -5.28 15.06 0.85
N GLY A 281 -6.53 15.06 1.32
CA GLY A 281 -7.53 14.05 0.97
C GLY A 281 -8.84 14.68 0.49
N PHE A 282 -9.51 14.04 -0.47
CA PHE A 282 -10.79 14.48 -1.02
C PHE A 282 -11.57 13.32 -1.66
N ASP A 283 -12.90 13.48 -1.76
CA ASP A 283 -13.79 12.50 -2.39
C ASP A 283 -13.65 12.51 -3.91
N PHE A 284 -13.71 11.32 -4.53
CA PHE A 284 -13.75 11.14 -5.97
C PHE A 284 -15.15 11.36 -6.58
N SER A 285 -16.10 11.95 -5.87
CA SER A 285 -17.42 12.21 -6.44
C SER A 285 -17.38 13.30 -7.53
N ASN A 286 -17.49 12.90 -8.80
CA ASN A 286 -17.72 13.76 -9.96
C ASN A 286 -16.73 14.94 -10.10
N ASN A 287 -15.43 14.69 -9.94
CA ASN A 287 -14.39 15.71 -10.10
C ASN A 287 -13.44 15.38 -11.28
N VAL A 288 -12.48 16.26 -11.56
CA VAL A 288 -11.58 16.10 -12.71
C VAL A 288 -10.63 14.91 -12.55
N PHE A 289 -10.14 14.64 -11.34
CA PHE A 289 -9.30 13.46 -11.06
C PHE A 289 -10.11 12.18 -11.23
N SER A 290 -11.33 12.16 -10.72
CA SER A 290 -12.15 10.95 -10.66
C SER A 290 -12.62 10.47 -12.05
N LYS A 291 -12.71 11.39 -13.01
CA LYS A 291 -13.13 11.13 -14.40
C LYS A 291 -12.02 10.67 -15.32
N ASP A 292 -10.77 10.76 -14.89
CA ASP A 292 -9.66 10.25 -15.68
C ASP A 292 -9.75 8.72 -15.79
N ASN A 293 -9.27 8.19 -16.92
CA ASN A 293 -9.21 6.75 -17.16
C ASN A 293 -8.34 6.08 -16.09
N LEU A 294 -8.75 4.88 -15.65
CA LEU A 294 -8.03 4.08 -14.66
C LEU A 294 -6.75 3.47 -15.26
N ASP A 295 -5.74 4.31 -15.48
CA ASP A 295 -4.49 3.96 -16.16
C ASP A 295 -3.50 3.15 -15.29
N MET A 296 -3.89 2.87 -14.03
CA MET A 296 -3.16 1.97 -13.14
C MET A 296 -3.38 0.48 -13.44
N TRP A 297 -4.37 0.14 -14.27
CA TRP A 297 -4.61 -1.22 -14.73
C TRP A 297 -4.47 -1.30 -16.25
N PRO A 298 -3.78 -2.31 -16.81
CA PRO A 298 -3.62 -2.46 -18.26
C PRO A 298 -4.97 -2.52 -19.00
N ASN A 299 -5.01 -1.97 -20.21
CA ASN A 299 -6.10 -2.18 -21.18
C ASN A 299 -7.52 -1.71 -20.76
N HIS A 300 -7.64 -0.80 -19.78
CA HIS A 300 -8.93 -0.32 -19.28
C HIS A 300 -9.23 1.16 -19.57
N VAL A 301 -9.33 1.51 -20.86
CA VAL A 301 -9.86 2.82 -21.28
C VAL A 301 -11.36 2.98 -20.93
N ILE A 302 -12.03 1.92 -20.49
CA ILE A 302 -13.47 1.89 -20.21
C ILE A 302 -13.80 2.34 -18.78
N TYR A 303 -12.87 2.16 -17.83
CA TYR A 303 -13.09 2.52 -16.43
C TYR A 303 -12.39 3.83 -16.08
N THR A 304 -13.00 4.58 -15.18
CA THR A 304 -12.44 5.78 -14.56
C THR A 304 -12.04 5.51 -13.11
N TYR A 305 -11.28 6.43 -12.50
CA TYR A 305 -10.92 6.33 -11.09
C TYR A 305 -12.14 6.27 -10.15
N GLU A 306 -13.25 6.98 -10.44
CA GLU A 306 -14.49 6.89 -9.65
C GLU A 306 -15.19 5.53 -9.75
N ASN A 307 -14.95 4.75 -10.82
CA ASN A 307 -15.46 3.38 -10.88
C ASN A 307 -14.73 2.49 -9.87
N ALA A 308 -13.43 2.71 -9.64
CA ALA A 308 -12.61 1.86 -8.77
C ALA A 308 -12.52 2.34 -7.31
N PHE A 309 -12.68 3.64 -7.05
CA PHE A 309 -12.44 4.26 -5.73
C PHE A 309 -13.49 5.31 -5.37
N ASP A 310 -13.75 5.52 -4.09
CA ASP A 310 -14.64 6.57 -3.58
C ASP A 310 -13.88 7.83 -3.15
N GLY A 311 -12.62 7.68 -2.75
CA GLY A 311 -11.79 8.76 -2.24
C GLY A 311 -10.34 8.70 -2.71
N PHE A 312 -9.62 9.79 -2.51
CA PHE A 312 -8.21 9.91 -2.83
C PHE A 312 -7.45 10.66 -1.75
N VAL A 313 -6.22 10.23 -1.48
CA VAL A 313 -5.26 10.98 -0.66
C VAL A 313 -3.92 11.11 -1.36
N PHE A 314 -3.42 12.34 -1.43
CA PHE A 314 -2.03 12.64 -1.73
C PHE A 314 -1.27 12.73 -0.41
N TYR A 315 -0.25 11.89 -0.23
CA TYR A 315 0.61 11.92 0.95
C TYR A 315 2.06 11.71 0.53
N ARG A 316 2.80 12.80 0.63
CA ARG A 316 4.20 12.99 0.24
C ARG A 316 4.49 12.82 -1.25
N PRO A 317 5.29 13.74 -1.82
CA PRO A 317 5.70 13.63 -3.22
C PRO A 317 6.63 12.43 -3.43
N ILE A 318 6.79 12.01 -4.68
CA ILE A 318 7.52 10.79 -5.05
C ILE A 318 8.97 10.77 -4.56
N GLU A 319 9.60 11.95 -4.42
CA GLU A 319 10.95 12.13 -3.88
C GLU A 319 11.10 11.67 -2.42
N GLU A 320 10.02 11.77 -1.65
CA GLU A 320 9.98 11.44 -0.22
C GLU A 320 9.51 10.01 0.05
N GLN A 321 9.00 9.31 -0.98
CA GLN A 321 8.57 7.94 -0.87
C GLN A 321 9.80 7.01 -0.83
N LYS A 322 9.85 6.11 0.15
CA LYS A 322 11.02 5.26 0.42
C LYS A 322 10.61 3.79 0.51
N LEU A 323 11.20 2.99 -0.37
CA LEU A 323 11.12 1.54 -0.32
C LEU A 323 12.06 1.01 0.76
N VAL A 324 11.56 0.20 1.69
CA VAL A 324 12.34 -0.40 2.78
C VAL A 324 12.21 -1.92 2.74
N LEU A 325 13.33 -2.57 2.39
CA LEU A 325 13.45 -4.02 2.19
C LEU A 325 14.52 -4.59 3.12
N GLY A 326 14.28 -5.79 3.63
CA GLY A 326 15.17 -6.47 4.56
C GLY A 326 15.37 -5.70 5.86
N PHE A 327 15.87 -6.39 6.88
CA PHE A 327 16.22 -5.78 8.17
C PHE A 327 16.98 -6.79 9.06
N PRO A 328 17.80 -6.30 10.00
CA PRO A 328 18.55 -7.19 10.90
C PRO A 328 17.64 -8.16 11.66
N GLY A 329 18.00 -9.44 11.64
CA GLY A 329 17.27 -10.49 12.36
C GLY A 329 16.05 -11.04 11.65
N LEU A 330 15.83 -10.68 10.37
CA LEU A 330 14.82 -11.32 9.53
C LEU A 330 15.11 -12.82 9.39
N ILE A 331 16.34 -13.17 9.03
CA ILE A 331 16.84 -14.55 8.90
C ILE A 331 17.91 -14.80 9.98
N PRO A 332 17.53 -15.09 11.24
CA PRO A 332 18.50 -15.41 12.29
C PRO A 332 19.21 -16.73 12.01
N LYS A 333 20.34 -16.97 12.69
CA LYS A 333 21.22 -18.11 12.41
C LYS A 333 20.53 -19.47 12.53
N ASP A 334 19.63 -19.61 13.50
CA ASP A 334 18.82 -20.80 13.77
C ASP A 334 17.68 -21.02 12.75
N PHE A 335 17.44 -20.04 11.87
CA PHE A 335 16.43 -20.12 10.82
C PHE A 335 17.04 -20.22 9.40
N GLU A 336 18.35 -20.07 9.22
CA GLU A 336 18.99 -20.05 7.90
C GLU A 336 18.70 -21.33 7.07
N GLU A 337 18.74 -22.50 7.70
CA GLU A 337 18.47 -23.78 7.03
C GLU A 337 17.01 -23.87 6.58
N GLU A 338 16.08 -23.49 7.45
CA GLU A 338 14.65 -23.47 7.15
C GLU A 338 14.32 -22.46 6.05
N PHE A 339 14.89 -21.25 6.12
CA PHE A 339 14.75 -20.25 5.05
C PHE A 339 15.21 -20.82 3.69
N MET A 340 16.40 -21.43 3.65
CA MET A 340 16.94 -22.00 2.42
C MET A 340 16.06 -23.12 1.87
N ARG A 341 15.54 -23.98 2.73
CA ARG A 341 14.58 -25.02 2.35
C ARG A 341 13.32 -24.42 1.71
N ARG A 342 12.73 -23.40 2.34
CA ARG A 342 11.55 -22.69 1.79
C ARG A 342 11.87 -22.03 0.46
N PHE A 343 13.03 -21.38 0.37
CA PHE A 343 13.47 -20.68 -0.83
C PHE A 343 13.67 -21.64 -1.99
N GLU A 344 14.33 -22.78 -1.77
CA GLU A 344 14.49 -23.84 -2.77
C GLU A 344 13.15 -24.41 -3.24
N ILE A 345 12.21 -24.66 -2.32
CA ILE A 345 10.84 -25.13 -2.66
C ILE A 345 10.13 -24.11 -3.55
N ASN A 346 10.14 -22.83 -3.17
CA ASN A 346 9.58 -21.75 -3.99
C ASN A 346 10.25 -21.67 -5.37
N GLN A 347 11.57 -21.85 -5.47
CA GLN A 347 12.25 -21.83 -6.77
C GLN A 347 11.96 -23.06 -7.64
N LYS A 348 11.73 -24.23 -7.03
CA LYS A 348 11.24 -25.42 -7.73
C LYS A 348 9.82 -25.22 -8.26
N TYR A 349 8.93 -24.66 -7.44
CA TYR A 349 7.56 -24.32 -7.85
C TYR A 349 7.53 -23.38 -9.05
N ASN A 350 8.37 -22.35 -9.04
CA ASN A 350 8.47 -21.37 -10.12
C ASN A 350 9.33 -21.84 -11.31
N GLU A 351 9.76 -23.11 -11.33
CA GLU A 351 10.64 -23.69 -12.36
C GLU A 351 11.92 -22.89 -12.64
N ASN A 352 12.45 -22.17 -11.63
CA ASN A 352 13.57 -21.26 -11.77
C ASN A 352 14.93 -21.99 -11.71
N THR A 353 15.22 -22.79 -12.74
CA THR A 353 16.43 -23.61 -12.86
C THR A 353 17.74 -22.82 -12.70
N SER A 354 17.78 -21.58 -13.21
CA SER A 354 18.94 -20.69 -13.09
C SER A 354 19.25 -20.34 -11.64
N LEU A 355 18.22 -19.99 -10.85
CA LEU A 355 18.40 -19.66 -9.45
C LEU A 355 18.68 -20.91 -8.60
N LEU A 356 18.05 -22.05 -8.91
CA LEU A 356 18.36 -23.34 -8.26
C LEU A 356 19.83 -23.72 -8.40
N LYS A 357 20.42 -23.55 -9.60
CA LYS A 357 21.85 -23.79 -9.80
C LYS A 357 22.74 -22.84 -8.99
N LYS A 358 22.34 -21.57 -8.85
CA LYS A 358 23.07 -20.61 -8.00
C LYS A 358 23.03 -20.99 -6.53
N LEU A 359 21.95 -21.62 -6.06
CA LEU A 359 21.80 -22.08 -4.68
C LEU A 359 22.76 -23.23 -4.30
N GLU A 360 23.35 -23.94 -5.27
CA GLU A 360 24.43 -24.90 -4.99
C GLU A 360 25.70 -24.22 -4.46
N ASN A 361 25.87 -22.92 -4.72
CA ASN A 361 27.01 -22.13 -4.26
C ASN A 361 26.76 -21.54 -2.86
N ILE A 362 27.63 -21.89 -1.91
CA ILE A 362 27.51 -21.44 -0.51
C ILE A 362 27.66 -19.92 -0.35
N GLU A 363 28.53 -19.27 -1.13
CA GLU A 363 28.73 -17.82 -1.09
C GLU A 363 27.48 -17.09 -1.59
N PHE A 364 26.83 -17.62 -2.62
CA PHE A 364 25.56 -17.09 -3.11
C PHE A 364 24.46 -17.20 -2.03
N ARG A 365 24.34 -18.36 -1.37
CA ARG A 365 23.40 -18.54 -0.25
C ARG A 365 23.66 -17.53 0.88
N GLN A 366 24.93 -17.35 1.25
CA GLN A 366 25.33 -16.37 2.27
C GLN A 366 25.02 -14.93 1.83
N ALA A 367 25.21 -14.59 0.55
CA ALA A 367 24.87 -13.28 0.02
C ALA A 367 23.36 -13.00 0.09
N VAL A 368 22.51 -13.98 -0.23
CA VAL A 368 21.04 -13.86 -0.09
C VAL A 368 20.64 -13.62 1.38
N ILE A 369 21.18 -14.43 2.31
CA ILE A 369 20.89 -14.25 3.76
C ILE A 369 21.36 -12.88 4.24
N LYS A 370 22.57 -12.47 3.86
CA LYS A 370 23.13 -11.16 4.21
C LYS A 370 22.26 -10.03 3.67
N GLU A 371 21.80 -10.14 2.42
CA GLU A 371 20.91 -9.16 1.83
C GLU A 371 19.61 -9.05 2.63
N LEU A 372 18.91 -10.16 2.91
CA LEU A 372 17.66 -10.16 3.67
C LEU A 372 17.81 -9.60 5.09
N ASN A 373 18.96 -9.83 5.73
CA ASN A 373 19.28 -9.28 7.04
C ASN A 373 19.81 -7.84 7.01
N THR A 374 19.93 -7.21 5.84
CA THR A 374 20.39 -5.82 5.71
C THR A 374 19.21 -4.92 5.42
N LYS A 375 18.98 -3.91 6.28
CA LYS A 375 17.96 -2.88 6.02
C LYS A 375 18.39 -2.03 4.83
N ARG A 376 17.64 -2.11 3.74
CA ARG A 376 17.88 -1.36 2.50
C ARG A 376 16.78 -0.33 2.35
N VAL A 377 17.14 0.94 2.46
CA VAL A 377 16.26 2.07 2.16
C VAL A 377 16.60 2.56 0.75
N LYS A 378 15.64 2.53 -0.15
CA LYS A 378 15.81 2.89 -1.55
C LYS A 378 14.72 3.87 -1.99
N ASN A 379 15.04 4.73 -2.94
CA ASN A 379 14.01 5.41 -3.71
C ASN A 379 13.29 4.41 -4.62
N HIS A 380 12.16 4.81 -5.19
CA HIS A 380 11.60 4.08 -6.31
C HIS A 380 12.63 3.95 -7.44
N PRO A 381 12.71 2.80 -8.11
CA PRO A 381 13.48 2.69 -9.34
C PRO A 381 13.08 3.80 -10.32
N ASN A 382 14.02 4.21 -11.17
CA ASN A 382 13.81 5.23 -12.19
C ASN A 382 13.21 6.58 -11.69
N LEU A 383 13.48 6.96 -10.42
CA LEU A 383 12.96 8.19 -9.80
C LEU A 383 13.19 9.44 -10.66
N ASP A 384 14.38 9.61 -11.23
CA ASP A 384 14.71 10.78 -12.06
C ASP A 384 13.77 10.90 -13.28
N VAL A 385 13.43 9.76 -13.90
CA VAL A 385 12.48 9.71 -15.02
C VAL A 385 11.06 10.04 -14.57
N LEU A 386 10.66 9.63 -13.36
CA LEU A 386 9.36 9.98 -12.78
C LEU A 386 9.28 11.50 -12.52
N ILE A 387 10.33 12.09 -11.96
CA ILE A 387 10.47 13.52 -11.71
C ILE A 387 10.39 14.30 -13.03
N GLU A 388 11.16 13.89 -14.04
CA GLU A 388 11.14 14.52 -15.37
C GLU A 388 9.76 14.44 -16.03
N THR A 389 9.11 13.27 -15.91
CA THR A 389 7.76 13.02 -16.43
C THR A 389 6.72 13.95 -15.79
N ARG A 390 6.85 14.26 -14.50
CA ARG A 390 6.02 15.26 -13.81
C ARG A 390 6.38 16.68 -14.24
N ASP A 391 7.67 17.02 -14.20
CA ASP A 391 8.16 18.39 -14.34
C ASP A 391 7.99 18.95 -15.76
N LYS A 392 7.79 18.09 -16.77
CA LYS A 392 7.38 18.53 -18.12
C LYS A 392 6.06 19.32 -18.15
N TYR A 393 5.21 19.17 -17.12
CA TYR A 393 3.96 19.93 -16.99
C TYR A 393 4.10 21.20 -16.16
N LEU A 394 5.26 21.45 -15.57
CA LEU A 394 5.54 22.65 -14.77
C LEU A 394 6.28 23.72 -15.58
N ASN A 395 6.96 23.31 -16.64
CA ASN A 395 7.69 24.18 -17.55
C ASN A 395 6.83 24.39 -18.80
N ASP A 396 6.50 25.66 -19.10
CA ASP A 396 5.91 26.08 -20.37
C ASP A 396 7.00 26.44 -21.38
#